data_AF-A0A536RQK0-F1
#
_entry.id   AF-A0A536RQK0-F1
#
_cell.length_a   1.000
_cell.length_b   1.000
_cell.length_c   1.000
_cell.angle_alpha   90.00
_cell.angle_beta   90.00
_cell.angle_gamma   90.00
#
_symmetry.space_group_name_H-M   'P 1'
#
loop_
_entity.id
_entity.type
_entity.pdbx_description
1 polymer ?
#
loop_
_entity_poly.entity_id
_entity_poly.type
_entity_poly.pdbx_seq_one_letter_code
_entity_poly.pdbx_strand_id
1 'polypeptide(L)'
;WALLPLVATQRLHLGAEGYGLLLGSLGGGAIGGALLLPRFRARVSANSLIAAASAVYAVALPLLVVVPNTVLAVIVLLSAGAAWIAFLSDVNAELQLFLPAWVRGRGMSVYQMVLFGAQAIGSLLWGVVAEPLGVTITFFVAAVVLLGGLATIRLWPLTETAAMDRRAQAFWPEPALVFDARPDAGPVLVETVYTIAPEKEHAFLDAMNQLRLSRLRTGATQWGLFRDGEVAHRFVEEFVVPSWDEHLRQHRYRITGTDRDYEEQVNSLSDPPPETSHLIAVDESE
;
A
#
# COMPACT_ATOMS: atom_id res chain seq x y z
N TRP A 1 7.49 -24.05 3.46
CA TRP A 1 7.81 -24.55 4.82
C TRP A 1 6.97 -25.75 5.22
N ALA A 2 5.64 -25.69 5.12
CA ALA A 2 4.75 -26.78 5.55
C ALA A 2 5.10 -28.18 4.99
N LEU A 3 5.54 -28.26 3.73
CA LEU A 3 5.93 -29.53 3.09
C LEU A 3 7.43 -29.87 3.21
N LEU A 4 8.25 -29.00 3.84
CA LEU A 4 9.69 -29.25 3.96
C LEU A 4 10.03 -30.53 4.76
N PRO A 5 9.32 -30.89 5.84
CA PRO A 5 9.54 -32.17 6.53
C PRO A 5 9.31 -33.38 5.61
N LEU A 6 8.31 -33.30 4.72
CA LEU A 6 8.02 -34.34 3.73
C LEU A 6 9.14 -34.44 2.69
N VAL A 7 9.71 -33.31 2.25
CA VAL A 7 10.90 -33.32 1.37
C VAL A 7 12.10 -33.96 2.08
N ALA A 8 12.36 -33.58 3.33
CA ALA A 8 13.49 -34.12 4.10
C ALA A 8 13.41 -35.64 4.24
N THR A 9 12.23 -36.15 4.60
CA THR A 9 12.01 -37.58 4.86
C THR A 9 11.82 -38.41 3.59
N GLN A 10 11.02 -37.95 2.64
CA GLN A 10 10.64 -38.75 1.46
C GLN A 10 11.62 -38.62 0.27
N ARG A 11 12.40 -37.52 0.18
CA ARG A 11 13.30 -37.29 -0.97
C ARG A 11 14.76 -37.39 -0.62
N LEU A 12 15.16 -36.84 0.53
CA LEU A 12 16.56 -36.83 0.97
C LEU A 12 16.85 -37.95 1.98
N HIS A 13 15.83 -38.72 2.40
CA HIS A 13 15.93 -39.79 3.39
C HIS A 13 16.59 -39.35 4.71
N LEU A 14 16.35 -38.10 5.10
CA LEU A 14 16.91 -37.47 6.29
C LEU A 14 15.97 -37.62 7.49
N GLY A 15 16.56 -37.81 8.68
CA GLY A 15 15.87 -37.75 9.96
C GLY A 15 15.67 -36.31 10.47
N ALA A 16 15.33 -36.18 11.75
CA ALA A 16 15.07 -34.89 12.39
C ALA A 16 16.26 -33.90 12.32
N GLU A 17 17.50 -34.41 12.41
CA GLU A 17 18.72 -33.61 12.31
C GLU A 17 18.85 -32.95 10.93
N GLY A 18 18.59 -33.71 9.86
CA GLY A 18 18.63 -33.19 8.49
C GLY A 18 17.51 -32.19 8.22
N TYR A 19 16.31 -32.39 8.78
CA TYR A 19 15.26 -31.38 8.73
C TYR A 19 15.70 -30.07 9.42
N GLY A 20 16.31 -30.16 10.61
CA GLY A 20 16.88 -29.02 11.32
C GLY A 20 17.94 -28.28 10.50
N LEU A 21 18.81 -29.01 9.80
CA LEU A 21 19.80 -28.44 8.89
C LEU A 21 19.14 -27.69 7.72
N LEU A 22 18.13 -28.26 7.08
CA LEU A 22 17.41 -27.63 5.97
C LEU A 22 16.68 -26.35 6.43
N LEU A 23 15.99 -26.42 7.57
CA LEU A 23 15.30 -25.27 8.15
C LEU A 23 16.29 -24.19 8.58
N GLY A 24 17.41 -24.58 9.19
CA GLY A 24 18.50 -23.67 9.55
C GLY A 24 19.16 -23.02 8.34
N SER A 25 19.32 -23.75 7.24
CA SER A 25 19.87 -23.24 5.99
C SER A 25 18.96 -22.19 5.36
N LEU A 26 17.64 -22.39 5.40
CA LEU A 26 16.73 -21.32 5.03
C LEU A 26 16.94 -20.08 5.89
N GLY A 27 16.92 -20.24 7.22
CA GLY A 27 17.06 -19.12 8.15
C GLY A 27 18.37 -18.36 7.95
N GLY A 28 19.47 -19.08 7.75
CA GLY A 28 20.77 -18.50 7.41
C GLY A 28 20.74 -17.71 6.10
N GLY A 29 20.01 -18.22 5.10
CA GLY A 29 19.78 -17.54 3.83
C GLY A 29 19.00 -16.24 4.01
N ALA A 30 17.96 -16.25 4.85
CA ALA A 30 17.19 -15.06 5.20
C ALA A 30 18.04 -14.03 5.96
N ILE A 31 18.88 -14.44 6.90
CA ILE A 31 19.78 -13.50 7.60
C ILE A 31 20.78 -12.90 6.60
N GLY A 32 21.41 -13.72 5.77
CA GLY A 32 22.34 -13.26 4.73
C GLY A 32 21.68 -12.32 3.73
N GLY A 33 20.47 -12.66 3.27
CA GLY A 33 19.66 -11.83 2.39
C GLY A 33 19.34 -10.47 3.00
N ALA A 34 18.93 -10.43 4.28
CA ALA A 34 18.63 -9.18 4.98
C ALA A 34 19.87 -8.26 5.10
N LEU A 35 21.05 -8.82 5.34
CA LEU A 35 22.31 -8.06 5.41
C LEU A 35 22.78 -7.51 4.05
N LEU A 36 22.46 -8.22 2.96
CA LEU A 36 22.80 -7.80 1.59
C LEU A 36 21.74 -6.86 0.98
N LEU A 37 20.51 -6.89 1.48
CA LEU A 37 19.37 -6.15 0.94
C LEU A 37 19.64 -4.64 0.77
N PRO A 38 20.24 -3.91 1.74
CA PRO A 38 20.52 -2.49 1.58
C PRO A 38 21.46 -2.18 0.41
N ARG A 39 22.43 -3.07 0.14
CA ARG A 39 23.37 -2.90 -0.98
C ARG A 39 22.69 -3.09 -2.34
N PHE A 40 21.74 -4.02 -2.43
CA PHE A 40 20.97 -4.24 -3.65
C PHE A 40 19.99 -3.10 -3.91
N ARG A 41 19.27 -2.63 -2.88
CA ARG A 41 18.36 -1.47 -2.98
C ARG A 41 19.06 -0.19 -3.42
N ALA A 42 20.33 -0.02 -3.10
CA ALA A 42 21.11 1.13 -3.56
C ALA A 42 21.42 1.11 -5.06
N ARG A 43 21.24 -0.02 -5.75
CA ARG A 43 21.63 -0.21 -7.16
C ARG A 43 20.48 -0.60 -8.09
N VAL A 44 19.35 -1.07 -7.54
CA VAL A 44 18.27 -1.70 -8.29
C VAL A 44 16.93 -1.18 -7.75
N SER A 45 15.95 -0.97 -8.63
CA SER A 45 14.59 -0.56 -8.23
C SER A 45 13.88 -1.65 -7.43
N ALA A 46 12.97 -1.26 -6.54
CA ALA A 46 12.20 -2.19 -5.70
C ALA A 46 11.38 -3.19 -6.54
N ASN A 47 10.69 -2.71 -7.58
CA ASN A 47 9.99 -3.57 -8.55
C ASN A 47 10.90 -4.67 -9.17
N SER A 48 12.14 -4.32 -9.52
CA SER A 48 13.09 -5.29 -10.09
C SER A 48 13.59 -6.28 -9.03
N LEU A 49 13.78 -5.83 -7.79
CA LEU A 49 14.20 -6.66 -6.68
C LEU A 49 13.11 -7.66 -6.28
N ILE A 50 11.86 -7.22 -6.19
CA ILE A 50 10.67 -8.06 -5.99
C ILE A 50 10.59 -9.11 -7.11
N ALA A 51 10.67 -8.70 -8.37
CA ALA A 51 10.58 -9.62 -9.50
C ALA A 51 11.72 -10.66 -9.49
N ALA A 52 12.96 -10.24 -9.22
CA ALA A 52 14.11 -11.13 -9.11
C ALA A 52 13.96 -12.11 -7.94
N ALA A 53 13.55 -11.63 -6.77
CA ALA A 53 13.30 -12.46 -5.59
C ALA A 53 12.20 -13.49 -5.86
N SER A 54 11.08 -13.09 -6.44
CA SER A 54 10.00 -14.00 -6.83
C SER A 54 10.47 -15.06 -7.84
N ALA A 55 11.27 -14.68 -8.84
CA ALA A 55 11.81 -15.62 -9.82
C ALA A 55 12.77 -16.63 -9.18
N VAL A 56 13.70 -16.17 -8.33
CA VAL A 56 14.62 -17.05 -7.59
C VAL A 56 13.84 -18.02 -6.71
N TYR A 57 12.83 -17.55 -5.98
CA TYR A 57 12.02 -18.42 -5.13
C TYR A 57 11.20 -19.44 -5.93
N ALA A 58 10.60 -19.02 -7.06
CA ALA A 58 9.85 -19.90 -7.94
C ALA A 58 10.70 -21.00 -8.57
N VAL A 59 11.97 -20.73 -8.87
CA VAL A 59 12.94 -21.72 -9.38
C VAL A 59 13.49 -22.61 -8.26
N ALA A 60 13.69 -22.06 -7.07
CA ALA A 60 14.21 -22.81 -5.93
C ALA A 60 13.26 -23.94 -5.48
N LEU A 61 11.94 -23.73 -5.56
CA LEU A 61 10.95 -24.74 -5.18
C LEU A 61 11.08 -26.08 -5.95
N PRO A 62 11.01 -26.12 -7.30
CA PRO A 62 11.15 -27.37 -8.04
C PRO A 62 12.57 -27.93 -7.94
N LEU A 63 13.60 -27.08 -7.91
CA LEU A 63 14.98 -27.52 -7.70
C LEU A 63 15.14 -28.30 -6.40
N LEU A 64 14.51 -27.85 -5.32
CA LEU A 64 14.59 -28.50 -4.02
C LEU A 64 14.12 -29.96 -4.06
N VAL A 65 13.16 -30.29 -4.92
CA VAL A 65 12.60 -31.66 -4.99
C VAL A 65 13.29 -32.53 -6.05
N VAL A 66 13.96 -31.91 -7.03
CA VAL A 66 14.73 -32.62 -8.07
C VAL A 66 16.14 -32.96 -7.59
N VAL A 67 16.71 -32.13 -6.72
CA VAL A 67 18.07 -32.29 -6.24
C VAL A 67 18.23 -33.56 -5.38
N PRO A 68 19.16 -34.47 -5.72
CA PRO A 68 19.37 -35.72 -4.99
C PRO A 68 20.33 -35.59 -3.79
N ASN A 69 20.97 -34.43 -3.62
CA ASN A 69 22.04 -34.22 -2.64
C ASN A 69 21.69 -33.13 -1.62
N THR A 70 21.86 -33.44 -0.34
CA THR A 70 21.66 -32.53 0.79
C THR A 70 22.44 -31.21 0.66
N VAL A 71 23.69 -31.24 0.18
CA VAL A 71 24.50 -30.02 0.02
C VAL A 71 23.89 -29.05 -1.00
N LEU A 72 23.42 -29.58 -2.12
CA LEU A 72 22.73 -28.79 -3.13
C LEU A 72 21.38 -28.29 -2.61
N ALA A 73 20.65 -29.10 -1.84
CA ALA A 73 19.41 -28.68 -1.19
C ALA A 73 19.65 -27.52 -0.20
N VAL A 74 20.74 -27.55 0.56
CA VAL A 74 21.17 -26.45 1.44
C VAL A 74 21.43 -25.17 0.65
N ILE A 75 22.16 -25.23 -0.46
CA ILE A 75 22.43 -24.07 -1.33
C ILE A 75 21.13 -23.49 -1.89
N VAL A 76 20.23 -24.36 -2.37
CA VAL A 76 18.91 -23.96 -2.87
C VAL A 76 18.11 -23.27 -1.76
N LEU A 77 18.10 -23.82 -0.55
CA LEU A 77 17.37 -23.24 0.60
C LEU A 77 17.96 -21.91 1.07
N LEU A 78 19.30 -21.76 1.05
CA LEU A 78 19.95 -20.48 1.33
C LEU A 78 19.47 -19.40 0.34
N SER A 79 19.45 -19.72 -0.96
CA SER A 79 18.96 -18.80 -1.99
C SER A 79 17.46 -18.50 -1.85
N ALA A 80 16.64 -19.51 -1.51
CA ALA A 80 15.22 -19.36 -1.26
C ALA A 80 14.96 -18.45 -0.03
N GLY A 81 15.77 -18.55 1.02
CA GLY A 81 15.65 -17.72 2.22
C GLY A 81 16.00 -16.27 1.96
N ALA A 82 17.07 -16.05 1.22
CA ALA A 82 17.48 -14.71 0.79
C ALA A 82 16.40 -14.06 -0.10
N ALA A 83 15.83 -14.82 -1.05
CA ALA A 83 14.74 -14.34 -1.88
C ALA A 83 13.47 -14.04 -1.08
N TRP A 84 13.09 -14.93 -0.17
CA TRP A 84 11.91 -14.76 0.68
C TRP A 84 11.99 -13.49 1.53
N ILE A 85 13.11 -13.28 2.24
CA ILE A 85 13.26 -12.10 3.09
C ILE A 85 13.35 -10.82 2.27
N ALA A 86 13.97 -10.87 1.08
CA ALA A 86 14.08 -9.71 0.22
C ALA A 86 12.70 -9.26 -0.25
N PHE A 87 11.89 -10.19 -0.76
CA PHE A 87 10.51 -9.94 -1.15
C PHE A 87 9.69 -9.36 0.00
N LEU A 88 9.70 -10.04 1.16
CA LEU A 88 8.90 -9.62 2.31
C LEU A 88 9.30 -8.24 2.82
N SER A 89 10.61 -7.96 2.87
CA SER A 89 11.13 -6.68 3.35
C SER A 89 10.86 -5.55 2.36
N ASP A 90 10.82 -5.82 1.06
CA ASP A 90 10.45 -4.83 0.02
C ASP A 90 8.99 -4.46 0.10
N VAL A 91 8.10 -5.46 0.03
CA VAL A 91 6.66 -5.21 0.12
C VAL A 91 6.32 -4.50 1.43
N ASN A 92 6.96 -4.87 2.54
CA ASN A 92 6.74 -4.21 3.81
C ASN A 92 7.24 -2.76 3.84
N ALA A 93 8.42 -2.49 3.27
CA ALA A 93 8.96 -1.13 3.18
C ALA A 93 8.10 -0.26 2.24
N GLU A 94 7.75 -0.77 1.06
CA GLU A 94 6.88 -0.09 0.11
C GLU A 94 5.52 0.22 0.74
N LEU A 95 4.91 -0.72 1.45
CA LEU A 95 3.63 -0.49 2.10
C LEU A 95 3.74 0.59 3.20
N GLN A 96 4.82 0.60 3.97
CA GLN A 96 5.04 1.63 4.99
C GLN A 96 5.25 3.03 4.39
N LEU A 97 5.94 3.11 3.24
CA LEU A 97 6.13 4.33 2.47
C LEU A 97 4.84 4.77 1.75
N PHE A 98 4.03 3.79 1.34
CA PHE A 98 2.76 4.02 0.69
C PHE A 98 1.74 4.62 1.68
N LEU A 99 1.68 4.09 2.89
CA LEU A 99 0.67 4.47 3.87
C LEU A 99 1.00 5.81 4.58
N PRO A 100 0.07 6.78 4.56
CA PRO A 100 0.18 7.98 5.40
C PRO A 100 0.37 7.64 6.87
N ALA A 101 1.14 8.46 7.61
CA ALA A 101 1.52 8.17 8.99
C ALA A 101 0.34 7.88 9.93
N TRP A 102 -0.78 8.57 9.74
CA TRP A 102 -1.98 8.44 10.57
C TRP A 102 -2.78 7.14 10.36
N VAL A 103 -2.67 6.49 9.19
CA VAL A 103 -3.27 5.16 8.91
C VAL A 103 -2.26 4.02 8.91
N ARG A 104 -0.96 4.31 8.95
CA ARG A 104 0.11 3.31 8.76
C ARG A 104 -0.05 2.11 9.68
N GLY A 105 -0.39 2.33 10.95
CA GLY A 105 -0.67 1.26 11.91
C GLY A 105 -1.80 0.33 11.45
N ARG A 106 -2.96 0.89 11.09
CA ARG A 106 -4.12 0.10 10.64
C ARG A 106 -3.84 -0.65 9.34
N GLY A 107 -3.21 0.01 8.37
CA GLY A 107 -2.87 -0.61 7.08
C GLY A 107 -1.87 -1.76 7.25
N MET A 108 -0.87 -1.60 8.12
CA MET A 108 0.10 -2.66 8.42
C MET A 108 -0.54 -3.85 9.14
N SER A 109 -1.52 -3.63 10.02
CA SER A 109 -2.28 -4.70 10.66
C SER A 109 -3.07 -5.54 9.65
N VAL A 110 -3.76 -4.89 8.70
CA VAL A 110 -4.49 -5.60 7.62
C VAL A 110 -3.51 -6.41 6.77
N TYR A 111 -2.36 -5.83 6.40
CA TYR A 111 -1.33 -6.54 5.67
C TYR A 111 -0.83 -7.78 6.42
N GLN A 112 -0.51 -7.67 7.71
CA GLN A 112 -0.06 -8.82 8.51
C GLN A 112 -1.15 -9.89 8.65
N MET A 113 -2.40 -9.49 8.84
CA MET A 113 -3.55 -10.40 8.88
C MET A 113 -3.67 -11.19 7.58
N VAL A 114 -3.59 -10.52 6.44
CA VAL A 114 -3.63 -11.18 5.11
C VAL A 114 -2.43 -12.08 4.91
N LEU A 115 -1.22 -11.63 5.27
CA LEU A 115 0.02 -12.39 5.12
C LEU A 115 -0.03 -13.72 5.89
N PHE A 116 -0.32 -13.66 7.19
CA PHE A 116 -0.35 -14.87 8.03
C PHE A 116 -1.60 -15.72 7.77
N GLY A 117 -2.74 -15.10 7.44
CA GLY A 117 -3.95 -15.79 7.03
C GLY A 117 -3.73 -16.60 5.73
N ALA A 118 -3.12 -15.98 4.72
CA ALA A 118 -2.74 -16.65 3.48
C ALA A 118 -1.73 -17.77 3.73
N GLN A 119 -0.77 -17.59 4.66
CA GLN A 119 0.18 -18.64 5.02
C GLN A 119 -0.52 -19.84 5.67
N ALA A 120 -1.48 -19.61 6.57
CA ALA A 120 -2.23 -20.67 7.24
C ALA A 120 -3.11 -21.44 6.23
N ILE A 121 -3.93 -20.73 5.46
CA ILE A 121 -4.81 -21.31 4.43
C ILE A 121 -3.98 -22.03 3.36
N GLY A 122 -2.91 -21.38 2.88
CA GLY A 122 -2.01 -21.96 1.88
C GLY A 122 -1.32 -23.23 2.37
N SER A 123 -0.93 -23.29 3.65
CA SER A 123 -0.34 -24.51 4.22
C SER A 123 -1.32 -25.68 4.24
N LEU A 124 -2.60 -25.42 4.57
CA LEU A 124 -3.65 -26.44 4.50
C LEU A 124 -3.89 -26.89 3.06
N LEU A 125 -4.06 -25.95 2.13
CA LEU A 125 -4.30 -26.25 0.71
C LEU A 125 -3.16 -27.08 0.11
N TRP A 126 -1.90 -26.68 0.34
CA TRP A 126 -0.75 -27.42 -0.17
C TRP A 126 -0.57 -28.79 0.48
N GLY A 127 -0.99 -28.95 1.74
CA GLY A 127 -1.07 -30.25 2.40
C GLY A 127 -2.06 -31.18 1.70
N VAL A 128 -3.28 -30.71 1.46
CA VAL A 128 -4.34 -31.46 0.76
C VAL A 128 -3.95 -31.81 -0.67
N VAL A 129 -3.26 -30.91 -1.37
CA VAL A 129 -2.77 -31.15 -2.74
C VAL A 129 -1.62 -32.16 -2.76
N ALA A 130 -0.73 -32.13 -1.77
CA ALA A 130 0.41 -33.04 -1.68
C ALA A 130 0.05 -34.48 -1.33
N GLU A 131 -1.07 -34.71 -0.65
CA GLU A 131 -1.51 -36.05 -0.28
C GLU A 131 -1.80 -36.96 -1.50
N PRO A 132 -2.61 -36.57 -2.50
CA PRO A 132 -2.86 -37.40 -3.68
C PRO A 132 -1.82 -37.23 -4.80
N LEU A 133 -1.25 -36.04 -5.01
CA LEU A 133 -0.33 -35.77 -6.13
C LEU A 133 1.14 -36.06 -5.79
N GLY A 134 1.44 -36.23 -4.51
CA GLY A 134 2.81 -36.37 -4.02
C GLY A 134 3.58 -35.04 -4.00
N VAL A 135 4.66 -35.02 -3.22
CA VAL A 135 5.44 -33.81 -2.94
C VAL A 135 6.03 -33.18 -4.20
N THR A 136 6.56 -33.98 -5.13
CA THR A 136 7.21 -33.48 -6.35
C THR A 136 6.26 -32.66 -7.21
N ILE A 137 5.11 -33.23 -7.59
CA ILE A 137 4.14 -32.55 -8.45
C ILE A 137 3.65 -31.27 -7.76
N THR A 138 3.41 -31.33 -6.46
CA THR A 138 2.96 -30.16 -5.69
C THR A 138 3.93 -28.99 -5.73
N PHE A 139 5.24 -29.23 -5.63
CA PHE A 139 6.24 -28.15 -5.74
C PHE A 139 6.32 -27.56 -7.15
N PHE A 140 6.14 -28.37 -8.20
CA PHE A 140 6.05 -27.86 -9.58
C PHE A 140 4.78 -27.03 -9.80
N VAL A 141 3.63 -27.49 -9.31
CA VAL A 141 2.37 -26.73 -9.38
C VAL A 141 2.50 -25.42 -8.61
N ALA A 142 3.10 -25.43 -7.41
CA ALA A 142 3.36 -24.23 -6.63
C ALA A 142 4.27 -23.23 -7.37
N ALA A 143 5.30 -23.72 -8.06
CA ALA A 143 6.16 -22.89 -8.90
C ALA A 143 5.39 -22.23 -10.05
N VAL A 144 4.53 -22.98 -10.74
CA VAL A 144 3.69 -22.45 -11.82
C VAL A 144 2.71 -21.39 -11.29
N VAL A 145 2.08 -21.63 -10.14
CA VAL A 145 1.18 -20.65 -9.49
C VAL A 145 1.94 -19.37 -9.12
N LEU A 146 3.15 -19.48 -8.57
CA LEU A 146 3.99 -18.33 -8.25
C LEU A 146 4.43 -17.55 -9.50
N LEU A 147 4.79 -18.24 -10.58
CA LEU A 147 5.12 -17.62 -11.87
C LEU A 147 3.89 -16.92 -12.47
N GLY A 148 2.70 -17.51 -12.32
CA GLY A 148 1.43 -16.88 -12.68
C GLY A 148 1.20 -15.59 -11.91
N GLY A 149 1.41 -15.61 -10.58
CA GLY A 149 1.34 -14.41 -9.73
C GLY A 149 2.34 -13.33 -10.12
N LEU A 150 3.57 -13.72 -10.49
CA LEU A 150 4.58 -12.81 -11.00
C LEU A 150 4.18 -12.19 -12.35
N ALA A 151 3.51 -12.95 -13.22
CA ALA A 151 2.97 -12.42 -14.47
C ALA A 151 1.88 -11.37 -14.22
N THR A 152 1.08 -11.53 -13.15
CA THR A 152 0.10 -10.52 -12.75
C THR A 152 0.73 -9.18 -12.38
N ILE A 153 1.95 -9.18 -11.81
CA ILE A 153 2.70 -7.94 -11.52
C ILE A 153 3.04 -7.17 -12.81
N ARG A 154 3.17 -7.84 -13.97
CA ARG A 154 3.33 -7.12 -15.25
C ARG A 154 2.03 -6.50 -15.77
N LEU A 155 0.88 -7.10 -15.45
CA LEU A 155 -0.43 -6.63 -15.89
C LEU A 155 -0.99 -5.54 -14.95
N TRP A 156 -0.70 -5.66 -13.66
CA TRP A 156 -0.95 -4.67 -12.61
C TRP A 156 0.38 -4.34 -11.92
N PRO A 157 1.24 -3.50 -12.53
CA PRO A 157 2.44 -3.05 -11.88
C PRO A 157 2.06 -2.33 -10.58
N LEU A 158 2.80 -2.63 -9.52
CA LEU A 158 2.73 -1.83 -8.30
C LEU A 158 3.00 -0.39 -8.71
N THR A 159 2.02 0.49 -8.47
CA THR A 159 2.13 1.90 -8.84
C THR A 159 3.44 2.43 -8.31
N GLU A 160 4.27 3.03 -9.16
CA GLU A 160 5.54 3.63 -8.73
C GLU A 160 5.22 4.83 -7.84
N THR A 161 5.17 4.57 -6.54
CA THR A 161 4.79 5.55 -5.53
C THR A 161 5.97 6.37 -5.03
N ALA A 162 7.17 6.07 -5.55
CA ALA A 162 8.41 6.78 -5.25
C ALA A 162 8.36 8.27 -5.64
N ALA A 163 7.55 8.65 -6.62
CA ALA A 163 7.37 10.04 -7.05
C ALA A 163 6.30 10.82 -6.25
N MET A 164 5.52 10.16 -5.39
CA MET A 164 4.42 10.80 -4.67
C MET A 164 4.90 11.30 -3.31
N ASP A 165 4.91 12.63 -3.10
CA ASP A 165 5.21 13.19 -1.78
C ASP A 165 4.02 12.96 -0.83
N ARG A 166 4.24 12.10 0.17
CA ARG A 166 3.21 11.67 1.14
C ARG A 166 3.49 12.14 2.56
N ARG A 167 4.47 13.03 2.73
CA ARG A 167 4.71 13.65 4.03
C ARG A 167 3.51 14.55 4.35
N ALA A 168 3.05 14.49 5.61
CA ALA A 168 2.08 15.45 6.10
C ALA A 168 2.73 16.84 6.06
N GLN A 169 2.15 17.75 5.29
CA GLN A 169 2.55 19.16 5.28
C GLN A 169 1.40 19.97 5.85
N ALA A 170 1.67 20.78 6.87
CA ALA A 170 0.76 21.83 7.27
C ALA A 170 0.86 22.95 6.21
N PHE A 171 0.00 22.87 5.20
CA PHE A 171 0.07 23.73 4.03
C PHE A 171 -0.80 24.98 4.17
N TRP A 172 -1.99 24.83 4.72
CA TRP A 172 -2.91 25.94 4.80
C TRP A 172 -2.58 26.88 5.97
N PRO A 173 -2.82 28.18 5.81
CA PRO A 173 -2.89 29.09 6.95
C PRO A 173 -3.95 28.60 7.93
N GLU A 174 -3.73 28.82 9.23
CA GLU A 174 -4.79 28.59 10.22
C GLU A 174 -6.00 29.45 9.82
N PRO A 175 -7.21 28.87 9.71
CA PRO A 175 -8.39 29.64 9.40
C PRO A 175 -8.52 30.75 10.45
N ALA A 176 -8.56 32.01 10.00
CA ALA A 176 -8.74 33.15 10.87
C ALA A 176 -10.21 33.21 11.30
N LEU A 177 -10.59 32.34 12.23
CA LEU A 177 -11.91 32.39 12.84
C LEU A 177 -12.03 33.67 13.66
N VAL A 178 -13.19 34.32 13.54
CA VAL A 178 -13.53 35.51 14.34
C VAL A 178 -13.85 35.13 15.80
N PHE A 179 -14.03 33.83 16.09
CA PHE A 179 -14.32 33.27 17.40
C PHE A 179 -13.52 31.99 17.67
N ASP A 180 -13.26 31.68 18.94
CA ASP A 180 -12.63 30.42 19.34
C ASP A 180 -13.65 29.27 19.28
N ALA A 181 -13.59 28.48 18.21
CA ALA A 181 -14.45 27.31 18.06
C ALA A 181 -14.04 26.20 19.04
N ARG A 182 -15.04 25.62 19.72
CA ARG A 182 -14.82 24.42 20.55
C ARG A 182 -14.32 23.26 19.68
N PRO A 183 -13.40 22.41 20.15
CA PRO A 183 -12.86 21.29 19.35
C PRO A 183 -13.93 20.31 18.83
N ASP A 184 -14.98 20.09 19.63
CA ASP A 184 -16.12 19.23 19.32
C ASP A 184 -17.25 19.94 18.56
N ALA A 185 -17.16 21.26 18.35
CA ALA A 185 -18.16 22.00 17.59
C ALA A 185 -18.23 21.50 16.16
N GLY A 186 -19.43 21.25 15.67
CA GLY A 186 -19.66 20.77 14.32
C GLY A 186 -21.10 20.32 14.10
N PRO A 187 -21.45 19.88 12.88
CA PRO A 187 -20.58 19.69 11.72
C PRO A 187 -19.95 21.00 11.19
N VAL A 188 -18.79 20.89 10.52
CA VAL A 188 -18.13 22.02 9.86
C VAL A 188 -18.27 21.86 8.36
N LEU A 189 -18.92 22.82 7.72
CA LEU A 189 -19.04 22.94 6.28
C LEU A 189 -17.91 23.86 5.79
N VAL A 190 -17.12 23.37 4.86
CA VAL A 190 -16.11 24.17 4.15
C VAL A 190 -16.65 24.44 2.75
N GLU A 191 -16.80 25.71 2.42
CA GLU A 191 -17.23 26.17 1.11
C GLU A 191 -16.02 26.78 0.40
N THR A 192 -15.76 26.38 -0.84
CA THR A 192 -14.77 27.03 -1.70
C THR A 192 -15.38 27.45 -3.02
N VAL A 193 -15.26 28.73 -3.33
CA VAL A 193 -15.83 29.34 -4.52
C VAL A 193 -14.76 29.47 -5.60
N TYR A 194 -15.05 28.93 -6.79
CA TYR A 194 -14.19 28.99 -7.97
C TYR A 194 -14.87 29.77 -9.09
N THR A 195 -14.09 30.55 -9.84
CA THR A 195 -14.54 31.24 -11.06
C THR A 195 -13.77 30.69 -12.26
N ILE A 196 -14.43 29.92 -13.11
CA ILE A 196 -13.79 29.08 -14.14
C ILE A 196 -14.23 29.51 -15.53
N ALA A 197 -13.27 30.00 -16.33
CA ALA A 197 -13.51 30.34 -17.73
C ALA A 197 -14.08 29.15 -18.53
N PRO A 198 -15.00 29.35 -19.49
CA PRO A 198 -15.65 28.28 -20.26
C PRO A 198 -14.67 27.27 -20.87
N GLU A 199 -13.51 27.75 -21.34
CA GLU A 199 -12.52 26.94 -22.03
C GLU A 199 -11.77 25.99 -21.08
N LYS A 200 -11.76 26.32 -19.77
CA LYS A 200 -11.10 25.53 -18.72
C LYS A 200 -12.07 24.58 -18.00
N GLU A 201 -13.37 24.69 -18.25
CA GLU A 201 -14.40 23.98 -17.49
C GLU A 201 -14.19 22.46 -17.47
N HIS A 202 -13.88 21.85 -18.62
CA HIS A 202 -13.67 20.40 -18.69
C HIS A 202 -12.47 19.96 -17.85
N ALA A 203 -11.33 20.66 -17.98
CA ALA A 203 -10.13 20.39 -17.20
C ALA A 203 -10.36 20.60 -15.70
N PHE A 204 -11.18 21.57 -15.32
CA PHE A 204 -11.59 21.82 -13.93
C PHE A 204 -12.41 20.65 -13.39
N LEU A 205 -13.46 20.22 -14.10
CA LEU A 205 -14.29 19.10 -13.65
C LEU A 205 -13.49 17.80 -13.50
N ASP A 206 -12.53 17.55 -14.38
CA ASP A 206 -11.61 16.41 -14.27
C ASP A 206 -10.70 16.51 -13.04
N ALA A 207 -10.14 17.69 -12.77
CA ALA A 207 -9.31 17.93 -11.58
C ALA A 207 -10.12 17.81 -10.28
N MET A 208 -11.37 18.29 -10.26
CA MET A 208 -12.27 18.18 -9.10
C MET A 208 -12.58 16.73 -8.72
N ASN A 209 -12.57 15.79 -9.67
CA ASN A 209 -12.75 14.36 -9.35
C ASN A 209 -11.61 13.81 -8.48
N GLN A 210 -10.36 14.25 -8.70
CA GLN A 210 -9.23 13.88 -7.86
C GLN A 210 -9.31 14.56 -6.49
N LEU A 211 -9.69 15.84 -6.47
CA LEU A 211 -9.87 16.60 -5.23
C LEU A 211 -10.97 15.99 -4.35
N ARG A 212 -12.10 15.58 -4.93
CA ARG A 212 -13.19 14.87 -4.24
C ARG A 212 -12.69 13.64 -3.48
N LEU A 213 -11.93 12.77 -4.16
CA LEU A 213 -11.40 11.55 -3.55
C LEU A 213 -10.43 11.88 -2.41
N SER A 214 -9.64 12.95 -2.57
CA SER A 214 -8.77 13.49 -1.52
C SER A 214 -9.56 13.96 -0.29
N ARG A 215 -10.61 14.78 -0.46
CA ARG A 215 -11.44 15.28 0.65
C ARG A 215 -12.09 14.15 1.44
N LEU A 216 -12.73 13.19 0.75
CA LEU A 216 -13.38 12.05 1.39
C LEU A 216 -12.38 11.13 2.11
N ARG A 217 -11.18 10.92 1.54
CA ARG A 217 -10.13 10.11 2.16
C ARG A 217 -9.57 10.73 3.44
N THR A 218 -9.54 12.06 3.52
CA THR A 218 -8.85 12.80 4.60
C THR A 218 -9.76 13.18 5.77
N GLY A 219 -11.08 13.00 5.64
CA GLY A 219 -12.01 13.14 6.79
C GLY A 219 -13.39 13.66 6.43
N ALA A 220 -13.62 14.11 5.19
CA ALA A 220 -14.94 14.60 4.78
C ALA A 220 -15.97 13.46 4.76
N THR A 221 -17.13 13.68 5.37
CA THR A 221 -18.27 12.74 5.36
C THR A 221 -19.19 12.97 4.16
N GLN A 222 -19.20 14.20 3.65
CA GLN A 222 -19.98 14.60 2.48
C GLN A 222 -19.13 15.52 1.60
N TRP A 223 -19.38 15.46 0.29
CA TRP A 223 -18.76 16.32 -0.70
C TRP A 223 -19.74 16.60 -1.84
N GLY A 224 -19.79 17.84 -2.31
CA GLY A 224 -20.59 18.28 -3.44
C GLY A 224 -19.85 19.35 -4.25
N LEU A 225 -20.14 19.38 -5.55
CA LEU A 225 -19.72 20.45 -6.46
C LEU A 225 -20.97 20.95 -7.18
N PHE A 226 -21.23 22.24 -7.03
CA PHE A 226 -22.40 22.89 -7.58
C PHE A 226 -21.97 23.95 -8.60
N ARG A 227 -22.80 24.14 -9.63
CA ARG A 227 -22.70 25.30 -10.52
C ARG A 227 -23.69 26.34 -10.03
N ASP A 228 -23.24 27.57 -9.87
CA ASP A 228 -24.11 28.68 -9.54
C ASP A 228 -25.09 28.93 -10.70
N GLY A 229 -26.38 29.01 -10.38
CA GLY A 229 -27.45 29.25 -11.36
C GLY A 229 -27.69 30.74 -11.64
N GLU A 230 -27.18 31.62 -10.77
CA GLU A 230 -27.36 33.07 -10.83
C GLU A 230 -26.10 33.77 -11.35
N VAL A 231 -24.92 33.20 -11.07
CA VAL A 231 -23.62 33.74 -11.49
C VAL A 231 -22.96 32.82 -12.51
N ALA A 232 -22.79 33.31 -13.74
CA ALA A 232 -22.12 32.56 -14.79
C ALA A 232 -20.67 32.22 -14.38
N HIS A 233 -20.20 31.03 -14.79
CA HIS A 233 -18.83 30.55 -14.58
C HIS A 233 -18.42 30.32 -13.13
N ARG A 234 -19.35 30.44 -12.19
CA ARG A 234 -19.09 30.21 -10.77
C ARG A 234 -19.45 28.78 -10.37
N PHE A 235 -18.52 28.14 -9.68
CA PHE A 235 -18.68 26.81 -9.11
C PHE A 235 -18.40 26.86 -7.61
N VAL A 236 -19.15 26.07 -6.85
CA VAL A 236 -19.05 26.02 -5.39
C VAL A 236 -18.76 24.58 -4.98
N GLU A 237 -17.60 24.35 -4.39
CA GLU A 237 -17.29 23.10 -3.69
C GLU A 237 -17.75 23.21 -2.24
N GLU A 238 -18.45 22.18 -1.78
CA GLU A 238 -18.86 22.04 -0.39
C GLU A 238 -18.41 20.68 0.13
N PHE A 239 -17.79 20.66 1.31
CA PHE A 239 -17.57 19.40 2.03
C PHE A 239 -17.76 19.57 3.52
N VAL A 240 -18.25 18.51 4.15
CA VAL A 240 -18.58 18.50 5.58
C VAL A 240 -17.61 17.60 6.32
N VAL A 241 -17.12 18.08 7.45
CA VAL A 241 -16.40 17.27 8.44
C VAL A 241 -17.15 17.22 9.78
N PRO A 242 -17.04 16.12 10.54
CA PRO A 242 -17.79 15.90 11.78
C PRO A 242 -17.62 16.98 12.86
N SER A 243 -16.43 17.56 12.99
CA SER A 243 -16.14 18.57 14.00
C SER A 243 -14.97 19.47 13.61
N TRP A 244 -14.79 20.57 14.32
CA TRP A 244 -13.67 21.50 14.14
C TRP A 244 -12.31 20.85 14.37
N ASP A 245 -12.18 20.00 15.39
CA ASP A 245 -10.96 19.22 15.63
C ASP A 245 -10.69 18.20 14.51
N GLU A 246 -11.73 17.64 13.90
CA GLU A 246 -11.58 16.79 12.73
C GLU A 246 -11.15 17.57 11.49
N HIS A 247 -11.69 18.78 11.29
CA HIS A 247 -11.22 19.72 10.28
C HIS A 247 -9.73 20.04 10.47
N LEU A 248 -9.32 20.44 11.68
CA LEU A 248 -7.91 20.74 11.99
C LEU A 248 -7.01 19.51 11.80
N ARG A 249 -7.48 18.30 12.13
CA ARG A 249 -6.74 17.07 11.85
C ARG A 249 -6.57 16.79 10.37
N GLN A 250 -7.63 17.00 9.59
CA GLN A 250 -7.57 16.91 8.14
C GLN A 250 -6.50 17.88 7.63
N HIS A 251 -6.65 19.17 7.97
CA HIS A 251 -5.82 20.31 7.59
C HIS A 251 -4.33 20.14 7.90
N ARG A 252 -4.00 19.65 9.11
CA ARG A 252 -2.61 19.64 9.63
C ARG A 252 -1.90 18.31 9.44
N TYR A 253 -2.63 17.18 9.49
CA TYR A 253 -2.00 15.87 9.70
C TYR A 253 -2.35 14.82 8.65
N ARG A 254 -3.41 15.03 7.85
CA ARG A 254 -3.89 14.00 6.92
C ARG A 254 -3.71 14.33 5.45
N ILE A 255 -3.48 15.60 5.12
CA ILE A 255 -3.13 16.01 3.76
C ILE A 255 -1.69 15.61 3.42
N THR A 256 -1.54 15.05 2.22
CA THR A 256 -0.28 14.65 1.60
C THR A 256 0.15 15.65 0.54
N GLY A 257 1.42 15.66 0.13
CA GLY A 257 1.91 16.51 -0.97
C GLY A 257 1.13 16.28 -2.28
N THR A 258 0.72 15.05 -2.58
CA THR A 258 -0.18 14.79 -3.73
C THR A 258 -1.54 15.48 -3.61
N ASP A 259 -2.12 15.57 -2.41
CA ASP A 259 -3.38 16.30 -2.22
C ASP A 259 -3.19 17.80 -2.47
N ARG A 260 -2.02 18.34 -2.12
CA ARG A 260 -1.62 19.71 -2.44
C ARG A 260 -1.52 19.93 -3.94
N ASP A 261 -0.91 19.01 -4.68
CA ASP A 261 -0.78 19.11 -6.14
C ASP A 261 -2.15 19.15 -6.81
N TYR A 262 -3.12 18.36 -6.33
CA TYR A 262 -4.50 18.39 -6.82
C TYR A 262 -5.18 19.73 -6.53
N GLU A 263 -4.98 20.29 -5.34
CA GLU A 263 -5.54 21.58 -4.96
C GLU A 263 -4.89 22.75 -5.72
N GLU A 264 -3.57 22.76 -5.87
CA GLU A 264 -2.85 23.76 -6.68
C GLU A 264 -3.28 23.70 -8.15
N GLN A 265 -3.49 22.50 -8.69
CA GLN A 265 -4.02 22.32 -10.05
C GLN A 265 -5.40 22.95 -10.20
N VAL A 266 -6.34 22.68 -9.29
CA VAL A 266 -7.68 23.27 -9.30
C VAL A 266 -7.62 24.80 -9.13
N ASN A 267 -6.84 25.28 -8.16
CA ASN A 267 -6.70 26.71 -7.87
C ASN A 267 -6.13 27.48 -9.07
N SER A 268 -5.22 26.89 -9.83
CA SER A 268 -4.64 27.51 -11.04
C SER A 268 -5.64 27.72 -12.19
N LEU A 269 -6.77 27.01 -12.16
CA LEU A 269 -7.83 27.13 -13.16
C LEU A 269 -8.83 28.25 -12.83
N SER A 270 -8.88 28.72 -11.57
CA SER A 270 -9.75 29.78 -11.11
C SER A 270 -9.14 31.17 -11.27
N ASP A 271 -9.95 32.12 -11.74
CA ASP A 271 -9.63 33.55 -11.79
C ASP A 271 -10.90 34.37 -11.49
N PRO A 272 -11.00 35.07 -10.35
CA PRO A 272 -9.96 35.31 -9.34
C PRO A 272 -9.56 34.05 -8.54
N PRO A 273 -8.49 34.13 -7.70
CA PRO A 273 -8.13 33.06 -6.78
C PRO A 273 -9.33 32.61 -5.94
N PRO A 274 -9.45 31.30 -5.64
CA PRO A 274 -10.61 30.79 -4.95
C PRO A 274 -10.69 31.30 -3.51
N GLU A 275 -11.91 31.53 -3.05
CA GLU A 275 -12.19 31.97 -1.68
C GLU A 275 -12.78 30.82 -0.89
N THR A 276 -12.19 30.52 0.27
CA THR A 276 -12.65 29.45 1.17
C THR A 276 -13.25 30.03 2.45
N SER A 277 -14.46 29.61 2.78
CA SER A 277 -15.14 29.95 4.03
C SER A 277 -15.38 28.69 4.88
N HIS A 278 -15.37 28.86 6.20
CA HIS A 278 -15.58 27.78 7.17
C HIS A 278 -16.83 28.10 7.99
N LEU A 279 -17.89 27.33 7.77
CA LEU A 279 -19.16 27.46 8.46
C LEU A 279 -19.25 26.37 9.52
N ILE A 280 -19.37 26.76 10.79
CA ILE A 280 -19.52 25.83 11.90
C ILE A 280 -21.01 25.80 12.26
N ALA A 281 -21.60 24.60 12.34
CA ALA A 281 -22.99 24.46 12.71
C ALA A 281 -23.27 25.12 14.07
N VAL A 282 -24.38 25.85 14.13
CA VAL A 282 -24.89 26.44 15.37
C VAL A 282 -25.69 25.37 16.09
N ASP A 283 -25.32 25.05 17.32
CA ASP A 283 -26.09 24.13 18.17
C ASP A 283 -27.38 24.84 18.60
N GLU A 284 -28.55 24.22 18.43
CA GLU A 284 -29.86 24.81 18.82
C GLU A 284 -30.07 24.83 20.36
N SER A 285 -29.05 24.45 21.15
CA SER A 285 -29.15 24.31 22.60
C SER A 285 -28.37 25.38 23.40
N GLU A 286 -28.52 26.65 23.02
CA GLU A 286 -28.21 27.81 23.90
C GLU A 286 -29.45 28.65 24.17
#